data_AF-A0A0R3WRT6-F1
#
_entry.id   AF-A0A0R3WRT6-F1
#
_cell.length_a   1.000
_cell.length_b   1.000
_cell.length_c   1.000
_cell.angle_alpha   90.00
_cell.angle_beta   90.00
_cell.angle_gamma   90.00
#
_symmetry.space_group_name_H-M   'P 1'
#
loop_
_entity.id
_entity.type
_entity.pdbx_description
1 polymer ?
#
loop_
_entity_poly.entity_id
_entity_poly.type
_entity_poly.pdbx_seq_one_letter_code
_entity_poly.pdbx_strand_id
1 'polypeptide(L)'
;MQPTGKVKYYVKCFTPEPYHLVSTLHIRDVDPSDVGRYECFVDNGIGSPVVRLIDLIYPFAPRVLEIGRWSRAAPPHDPPETAFNHTHLMPLDPMPPTAVVCIVAAEPAPTVVWFREPANLTLVEGGQFKSSITRLHAGRYRALLTIEFVRQVDFGSYYCQAKNDIGMDVGKVILGPTTSPDRPGNPVLMKATSSSLTVGWQQAFNGGPPQTFIVSKMDSSVLRFHSIKSSVVLNCLNK
;
A
#
# COMPACT_ATOMS: atom_id res chain seq x y z
N MET A 1 -41.37 -7.74 -1.69
CA MET A 1 -40.42 -7.89 -0.57
C MET A 1 -39.43 -6.73 -0.64
N GLN A 2 -39.54 -5.78 0.29
CA GLN A 2 -38.57 -4.67 0.41
C GLN A 2 -37.27 -5.19 1.04
N PRO A 3 -36.08 -4.77 0.56
CA PRO A 3 -34.84 -5.08 1.26
C PRO A 3 -34.84 -4.34 2.59
N THR A 4 -34.91 -5.08 3.70
CA THR A 4 -34.88 -4.59 5.07
C THR A 4 -33.45 -4.24 5.51
N GLY A 5 -32.74 -3.45 4.70
CA GLY A 5 -31.45 -2.87 5.03
C GLY A 5 -31.50 -1.37 4.80
N LYS A 6 -31.16 -0.56 5.81
CA LYS A 6 -30.97 0.88 5.60
C LYS A 6 -29.84 1.05 4.58
N VAL A 7 -30.17 1.52 3.38
CA VAL A 7 -29.20 1.85 2.34
C VAL A 7 -28.26 2.93 2.87
N LYS A 8 -26.95 2.63 2.96
CA LYS A 8 -25.91 3.56 3.43
C LYS A 8 -25.58 4.62 2.39
N TYR A 9 -25.29 4.20 1.16
CA TYR A 9 -24.99 5.08 0.03
C TYR A 9 -26.14 5.06 -0.98
N TYR A 10 -26.63 6.23 -1.38
CA TYR A 10 -27.57 6.32 -2.48
C TYR A 10 -27.32 7.58 -3.31
N VAL A 11 -27.55 7.48 -4.61
CA VAL A 11 -27.40 8.59 -5.56
C VAL A 11 -28.77 9.10 -5.98
N LYS A 12 -28.93 10.41 -6.01
CA LYS A 12 -30.10 11.07 -6.59
C LYS A 12 -29.68 11.83 -7.85
N CYS A 13 -30.36 11.54 -8.95
CA CYS A 13 -30.19 12.27 -10.19
C CYS A 13 -31.46 13.07 -10.49
N PHE A 14 -31.30 14.30 -10.93
CA PHE A 14 -32.41 15.13 -11.38
C PHE A 14 -31.96 16.15 -12.42
N THR A 15 -32.93 16.66 -13.18
CA THR A 15 -32.71 17.58 -14.30
C THR A 15 -33.35 18.91 -13.95
N PRO A 16 -32.61 19.87 -13.34
CA PRO A 16 -33.19 21.16 -12.96
C PRO A 16 -33.66 21.98 -14.16
N GLU A 17 -32.99 21.84 -15.31
CA GLU A 17 -33.28 22.54 -16.57
C GLU A 17 -32.98 21.60 -17.77
N PRO A 18 -33.55 21.85 -18.96
CA PRO A 18 -33.23 21.08 -20.16
C PRO A 18 -31.71 20.99 -20.37
N TYR A 19 -31.20 19.77 -20.61
CA TYR A 19 -29.78 19.48 -20.82
C TYR A 19 -28.84 19.68 -19.61
N HIS A 20 -29.36 20.05 -18.44
CA HIS A 20 -28.60 20.07 -17.19
C HIS A 20 -28.93 18.84 -16.35
N LEU A 21 -27.97 17.94 -16.15
CA LEU A 21 -28.11 16.80 -15.25
C LEU A 21 -27.32 17.04 -13.96
N VAL A 22 -27.97 16.87 -12.82
CA VAL A 22 -27.33 16.91 -11.50
C VAL A 22 -27.39 15.54 -10.87
N SER A 23 -26.25 15.08 -10.35
CA SER A 23 -26.14 13.84 -9.57
C SER A 23 -25.60 14.18 -8.18
N THR A 24 -26.25 13.67 -7.14
CA THR A 24 -25.89 13.90 -5.73
C THR A 24 -25.72 12.57 -5.02
N LEU A 25 -24.53 12.32 -4.47
CA LEU A 25 -24.25 11.19 -3.59
C LEU A 25 -24.67 11.54 -2.16
N HIS A 26 -25.49 10.70 -1.55
CA HIS A 26 -25.85 10.76 -0.15
C HIS A 26 -25.23 9.58 0.61
N ILE A 27 -24.63 9.89 1.76
CA ILE A 27 -24.04 8.92 2.67
C ILE A 27 -24.77 9.06 4.00
N ARG A 28 -25.39 7.98 4.48
CA ARG A 28 -26.04 7.91 5.80
C ARG A 28 -25.07 7.35 6.83
N ASP A 29 -25.22 7.82 8.06
CA ASP A 29 -24.45 7.31 9.21
C ASP A 29 -22.94 7.28 8.90
N VAL A 30 -22.40 8.46 8.54
CA VAL A 30 -21.00 8.61 8.13
C VAL A 30 -20.08 8.15 9.25
N ASP A 31 -19.10 7.32 8.89
CA ASP A 31 -18.11 6.76 9.80
C ASP A 31 -16.70 6.83 9.17
N PRO A 32 -15.64 6.49 9.92
CA PRO A 32 -14.25 6.59 9.42
C PRO A 32 -13.97 5.82 8.12
N SER A 33 -14.72 4.77 7.82
CA SER A 33 -14.57 3.99 6.58
C SER A 33 -15.07 4.74 5.34
N ASP A 34 -15.86 5.80 5.51
CA ASP A 34 -16.35 6.65 4.41
C ASP A 34 -15.31 7.69 3.98
N VAL A 35 -14.35 8.01 4.84
CA VAL A 35 -13.32 9.01 4.56
C VAL A 35 -12.46 8.55 3.38
N GLY A 36 -12.25 9.46 2.44
CA GLY A 36 -11.45 9.14 1.27
C GLY A 36 -11.66 10.08 0.11
N ARG A 37 -11.06 9.71 -1.02
CA ARG A 37 -11.19 10.43 -2.28
C ARG A 37 -12.26 9.78 -3.14
N TYR A 38 -13.31 10.55 -3.40
CA TYR A 38 -14.42 10.21 -4.28
C TYR A 38 -14.15 10.77 -5.67
N GLU A 39 -14.65 10.05 -6.67
CA GLU A 39 -14.54 10.42 -8.07
C GLU A 39 -15.94 10.61 -8.64
N CYS A 40 -16.17 11.79 -9.24
CA CYS A 40 -17.35 12.07 -10.06
C CYS A 40 -16.93 11.93 -11.52
N PHE A 41 -17.41 10.88 -12.16
CA PHE A 41 -17.16 10.55 -13.57
C PHE A 41 -18.37 10.91 -14.41
N VAL A 42 -18.17 11.68 -15.48
CA VAL A 42 -19.22 12.12 -16.40
C VAL A 42 -18.80 11.78 -17.84
N ASP A 43 -19.64 11.00 -18.52
CA ASP A 43 -19.39 10.57 -19.90
C ASP A 43 -20.68 10.67 -20.71
N ASN A 44 -20.62 11.36 -21.85
CA ASN A 44 -21.71 11.46 -22.81
C ASN A 44 -21.44 10.66 -24.10
N GLY A 45 -20.38 9.84 -24.12
CA GLY A 45 -19.96 9.04 -25.27
C GLY A 45 -19.19 9.82 -26.34
N ILE A 46 -18.92 11.11 -26.12
CA ILE A 46 -18.21 11.98 -27.08
C ILE A 46 -16.91 12.46 -26.46
N GLY A 47 -15.79 12.00 -27.02
CA GLY A 47 -14.46 12.37 -26.57
C GLY A 47 -14.03 11.61 -25.30
N SER A 48 -13.16 12.22 -24.51
CA SER A 48 -12.73 11.65 -23.23
C SER A 48 -13.69 12.05 -22.11
N PRO A 49 -14.01 11.13 -21.19
CA PRO A 49 -14.89 11.44 -20.06
C PRO A 49 -14.26 12.49 -19.14
N VAL A 50 -15.12 13.29 -18.50
CA VAL A 50 -14.71 14.30 -17.52
C VAL A 50 -14.74 13.69 -16.12
N VAL A 51 -13.67 13.93 -15.36
CA VAL A 51 -13.50 13.36 -14.03
C VAL A 51 -13.18 14.47 -13.02
N ARG A 52 -13.93 14.52 -11.91
CA ARG A 52 -13.69 15.44 -10.79
C ARG A 52 -13.47 14.67 -9.50
N LEU A 53 -12.41 15.03 -8.77
CA LEU A 53 -12.05 14.40 -7.49
C LEU A 53 -12.56 15.23 -6.31
N ILE A 54 -13.07 14.56 -5.28
CA ILE A 54 -13.65 15.15 -4.07
C ILE A 54 -13.08 14.42 -2.86
N ASP A 55 -12.49 15.14 -1.91
CA ASP A 55 -12.01 14.57 -0.65
C ASP A 55 -13.11 14.69 0.41
N LEU A 56 -13.65 13.56 0.90
CA LEU A 56 -14.55 13.53 2.06
C LEU A 56 -13.70 13.40 3.32
N ILE A 57 -13.87 14.33 4.25
CA ILE A 57 -13.18 14.38 5.54
C ILE A 57 -14.19 14.16 6.68
N TYR A 58 -13.86 13.27 7.61
CA TYR A 58 -14.61 13.02 8.84
C TYR A 58 -13.58 12.72 9.93
N PRO A 59 -13.58 13.40 11.09
CA PRO A 59 -12.53 13.21 12.09
C PRO A 59 -12.60 11.85 12.83
N PHE A 60 -11.47 11.17 12.99
CA PHE A 60 -11.31 9.93 13.77
C PHE A 60 -9.87 9.74 14.28
N ALA A 61 -9.71 8.95 15.33
CA ALA A 61 -8.39 8.59 15.87
C ALA A 61 -7.56 7.82 14.84
N PRO A 62 -6.22 7.93 14.84
CA PRO A 62 -5.38 7.22 13.89
C PRO A 62 -5.56 5.70 14.00
N ARG A 63 -5.44 5.01 12.87
CA ARG A 63 -5.36 3.56 12.77
C ARG A 63 -4.22 3.17 11.85
N VAL A 64 -3.23 2.46 12.36
CA VAL A 64 -2.16 1.91 11.54
C VAL A 64 -2.67 0.66 10.83
N LEU A 65 -2.54 0.66 9.50
CA LEU A 65 -3.10 -0.39 8.65
C LEU A 65 -2.10 -1.54 8.50
N GLU A 66 -2.54 -2.75 8.82
CA GLU A 66 -1.79 -3.98 8.57
C GLU A 66 -1.82 -4.33 7.08
N ILE A 67 -0.77 -3.96 6.36
CA ILE A 67 -0.62 -4.24 4.94
C ILE A 67 0.56 -5.20 4.75
N GLY A 68 0.29 -6.41 4.25
CA GLY A 68 1.28 -7.49 4.14
C GLY A 68 2.62 -7.08 3.51
N ARG A 69 2.61 -6.36 2.38
CA ARG A 69 3.85 -5.88 1.73
C ARG A 69 4.69 -4.91 2.56
N TRP A 70 4.10 -4.25 3.56
CA TRP A 70 4.76 -3.30 4.46
C TRP A 70 4.95 -3.84 5.87
N SER A 71 4.49 -5.07 6.15
CA SER A 71 4.67 -5.73 7.46
C SER A 71 6.13 -6.04 7.78
N ARG A 72 6.97 -6.12 6.75
CA ARG A 72 8.40 -6.40 6.84
C ARG A 72 9.20 -5.48 5.92
N ALA A 73 10.44 -5.23 6.30
CA ALA A 73 11.43 -4.53 5.51
C ALA A 73 12.74 -5.32 5.49
N ALA A 74 13.48 -5.25 4.40
CA ALA A 74 14.82 -5.78 4.29
C ALA A 74 15.68 -4.89 3.38
N PRO A 75 17.01 -4.86 3.57
CA PRO A 75 17.87 -4.04 2.74
C PRO A 75 17.89 -4.52 1.28
N PRO A 76 17.86 -3.61 0.29
CA PRO A 76 17.82 -3.98 -1.13
C PRO A 76 19.21 -4.39 -1.63
N HIS A 77 19.72 -5.51 -1.14
CA HIS A 77 20.98 -6.11 -1.56
C HIS A 77 20.74 -7.58 -1.85
N ASP A 78 21.46 -8.11 -2.84
CA ASP A 78 21.42 -9.55 -3.12
C ASP A 78 22.03 -10.30 -1.94
N PRO A 79 21.43 -11.43 -1.51
CA PRO A 79 22.07 -12.28 -0.53
C PRO A 79 23.40 -12.78 -1.12
N PRO A 80 24.50 -12.82 -0.34
CA PRO A 80 25.78 -13.27 -0.85
C PRO A 80 25.66 -14.72 -1.36
N GLU A 81 25.97 -14.95 -2.64
CA GLU A 81 25.92 -16.27 -3.30
C GLU A 81 26.80 -17.33 -2.60
N THR A 82 27.77 -16.90 -1.77
CA THR A 82 28.84 -17.74 -1.20
C THR A 82 28.64 -18.18 0.25
N ALA A 83 27.44 -18.08 0.83
CA ALA A 83 27.16 -18.63 2.17
C ALA A 83 27.37 -20.17 2.28
N PHE A 84 27.56 -20.87 1.16
CA PHE A 84 27.84 -22.31 1.14
C PHE A 84 29.32 -22.69 1.33
N ASN A 85 30.27 -21.77 1.15
CA ASN A 85 31.69 -22.05 1.35
C ASN A 85 32.30 -21.08 2.37
N HIS A 86 32.30 -21.51 3.63
CA HIS A 86 33.05 -20.90 4.72
C HIS A 86 34.50 -20.62 4.27
N THR A 87 34.88 -19.33 4.18
CA THR A 87 36.20 -18.78 4.60
C THR A 87 36.43 -17.33 4.18
N HIS A 88 35.48 -16.64 3.54
CA HIS A 88 35.63 -15.19 3.33
C HIS A 88 34.79 -14.43 4.36
N LEU A 89 35.48 -13.72 5.26
CA LEU A 89 34.91 -12.68 6.11
C LEU A 89 33.99 -11.83 5.23
N MET A 90 32.67 -11.85 5.50
CA MET A 90 31.75 -10.95 4.82
C MET A 90 32.26 -9.52 5.03
N PRO A 91 32.32 -8.67 3.99
CA PRO A 91 32.69 -7.28 4.18
C PRO A 91 31.79 -6.67 5.25
N LEU A 92 32.42 -6.02 6.22
CA LEU A 92 31.83 -5.20 7.29
C LEU A 92 31.09 -3.96 6.74
N ASP A 93 30.81 -3.91 5.44
CA ASP A 93 30.24 -2.75 4.79
C ASP A 93 28.75 -2.64 5.17
N PRO A 94 28.31 -1.45 5.61
CA PRO A 94 26.91 -1.24 5.91
C PRO A 94 26.04 -1.54 4.70
N MET A 95 24.93 -2.25 4.93
CA MET A 95 23.96 -2.55 3.88
C MET A 95 23.30 -1.25 3.39
N PRO A 96 22.74 -1.25 2.17
CA PRO A 96 22.08 -0.08 1.61
C PRO A 96 20.94 0.47 2.48
N PRO A 97 20.57 1.75 2.28
CA PRO A 97 19.51 2.37 3.04
C PRO A 97 18.21 1.59 2.90
N THR A 98 17.55 1.35 4.04
CA THR A 98 16.33 0.54 4.07
C THR A 98 15.13 1.36 4.52
N ALA A 99 14.03 1.23 3.78
CA ALA A 99 12.77 1.88 4.07
C ALA A 99 11.87 0.98 4.92
N VAL A 100 11.49 1.47 6.10
CA VAL A 100 10.42 0.93 6.94
C VAL A 100 9.17 1.79 6.69
N VAL A 101 8.05 1.16 6.35
CA VAL A 101 6.84 1.86 5.90
C VAL A 101 5.65 1.53 6.79
N CYS A 102 4.96 2.55 7.27
CA CYS A 102 3.63 2.41 7.89
C CYS A 102 2.58 3.17 7.09
N ILE A 103 1.43 2.56 6.88
CA ILE A 103 0.26 3.25 6.31
C ILE A 103 -0.71 3.55 7.44
N VAL A 104 -1.12 4.82 7.55
CA VAL A 104 -1.95 5.30 8.64
C VAL A 104 -3.24 5.86 8.06
N ALA A 105 -4.37 5.42 8.57
CA ALA A 105 -5.65 6.08 8.37
C ALA A 105 -5.89 7.06 9.54
N ALA A 106 -6.10 8.34 9.27
CA ALA A 106 -6.32 9.34 10.32
C ALA A 106 -6.93 10.62 9.74
N GLU A 107 -7.75 11.30 10.53
CA GLU A 107 -8.23 12.65 10.23
C GLU A 107 -8.55 13.33 11.58
N PRO A 108 -7.95 14.47 11.96
CA PRO A 108 -6.96 15.28 11.25
C PRO A 108 -5.64 14.56 10.97
N ALA A 109 -4.78 15.22 10.18
CA ALA A 109 -3.45 14.73 9.85
C ALA A 109 -2.65 14.33 11.11
N PRO A 110 -2.06 13.12 11.15
CA PRO A 110 -1.38 12.65 12.35
C PRO A 110 0.08 13.11 12.39
N THR A 111 0.64 13.21 13.59
CA THR A 111 2.09 13.16 13.82
C THR A 111 2.52 11.70 13.99
N VAL A 112 3.75 11.35 13.57
CA VAL A 112 4.27 9.98 13.70
C VAL A 112 5.63 10.01 14.40
N VAL A 113 5.77 9.17 15.41
CA VAL A 113 7.02 8.93 16.14
C VAL A 113 7.43 7.48 15.97
N TRP A 114 8.72 7.25 15.71
CA TRP A 114 9.28 5.91 15.55
C TRP A 114 10.05 5.46 16.79
N PHE A 115 9.92 4.19 17.15
CA PHE A 115 10.66 3.58 18.24
C PHE A 115 11.02 2.11 17.95
N ARG A 116 12.02 1.59 18.68
CA ARG A 116 12.58 0.26 18.45
C ARG A 116 12.75 -0.53 19.77
N GLU A 117 12.53 -1.84 19.71
CA GLU A 117 12.88 -2.80 20.77
C GLU A 117 14.40 -2.99 20.91
N PRO A 118 14.94 -3.38 22.08
CA PRO A 118 14.23 -3.76 23.31
C PRO A 118 13.96 -2.61 24.31
N ALA A 119 14.21 -1.35 23.96
CA ALA A 119 14.15 -0.25 24.93
C ALA A 119 13.14 0.87 24.58
N ASN A 120 12.18 0.61 23.68
CA ASN A 120 11.27 1.63 23.13
C ASN A 120 12.02 2.93 22.79
N LEU A 121 13.25 2.78 22.29
CA LEU A 121 14.14 3.92 22.05
C LEU A 121 13.50 4.74 20.95
N THR A 122 13.09 5.95 21.31
CA THR A 122 12.63 6.93 20.34
C THR A 122 13.77 7.19 19.36
N LEU A 123 13.52 6.95 18.08
CA LEU A 123 14.50 7.19 17.04
C LEU A 123 14.53 8.69 16.80
N VAL A 124 15.66 9.31 17.13
CA VAL A 124 15.87 10.75 16.92
C VAL A 124 16.24 10.98 15.47
N GLU A 125 15.60 11.96 14.84
CA GLU A 125 15.90 12.35 13.47
C GLU A 125 17.33 12.91 13.35
N GLY A 126 18.07 12.42 12.35
CA GLY A 126 19.46 12.78 12.12
C GLY A 126 20.41 11.57 12.22
N GLY A 127 21.57 11.69 11.57
CA GLY A 127 22.53 10.59 11.47
C GLY A 127 21.97 9.41 10.68
N GLN A 128 21.71 8.30 11.37
CA GLN A 128 21.27 7.03 10.76
C GLN A 128 19.78 7.03 10.37
N PHE A 129 18.95 7.83 11.04
CA PHE A 129 17.49 7.76 10.90
C PHE A 129 16.94 9.03 10.26
N LYS A 130 16.13 8.87 9.21
CA LYS A 130 15.39 9.96 8.56
C LYS A 130 13.94 9.55 8.45
N SER A 131 13.02 10.36 8.98
CA SER A 131 11.59 10.05 8.94
C SER A 131 10.81 11.09 8.16
N SER A 132 9.76 10.67 7.47
CA SER A 132 8.82 11.59 6.82
C SER A 132 7.40 11.03 6.84
N ILE A 133 6.42 11.94 6.74
CA ILE A 133 5.02 11.59 6.56
C ILE A 133 4.48 12.30 5.33
N THR A 134 3.81 11.55 4.44
CA THR A 134 3.20 12.08 3.23
C THR A 134 1.73 11.70 3.19
N ARG A 135 0.84 12.68 2.94
CA ARG A 135 -0.58 12.40 2.68
C ARG A 135 -0.73 11.75 1.31
N LEU A 136 -1.31 10.56 1.25
CA LEU A 136 -1.60 9.85 0.00
C LEU A 136 -2.91 10.37 -0.61
N HIS A 137 -3.95 10.41 0.21
CA HIS A 137 -5.27 10.98 -0.10
C HIS A 137 -5.98 11.33 1.21
N ALA A 138 -7.22 11.84 1.13
CA ALA A 138 -8.02 12.11 2.33
C ALA A 138 -8.09 10.92 3.28
N GLY A 139 -7.83 11.19 4.56
CA GLY A 139 -7.78 10.19 5.61
C GLY A 139 -6.63 9.20 5.55
N ARG A 140 -5.65 9.30 4.62
CA ARG A 140 -4.61 8.27 4.46
C ARG A 140 -3.21 8.84 4.25
N TYR A 141 -2.27 8.34 5.04
CA TYR A 141 -0.89 8.80 5.13
C TYR A 141 0.09 7.64 5.00
N ARG A 142 1.25 7.93 4.44
CA ARG A 142 2.42 7.06 4.43
C ARG A 142 3.48 7.66 5.34
N ALA A 143 3.79 6.97 6.43
CA ALA A 143 4.94 7.26 7.25
C ALA A 143 6.12 6.40 6.77
N LEU A 144 7.26 7.04 6.53
CA LEU A 144 8.49 6.41 6.06
C LEU A 144 9.59 6.65 7.10
N LEU A 145 10.29 5.60 7.49
CA LEU A 145 11.55 5.67 8.20
C LEU A 145 12.63 5.08 7.31
N THR A 146 13.59 5.90 6.91
CA THR A 146 14.80 5.48 6.21
C THR A 146 15.90 5.25 7.24
N ILE A 147 16.46 4.05 7.23
CA ILE A 147 17.60 3.66 8.06
C ILE A 147 18.82 3.60 7.14
N GLU A 148 19.75 4.52 7.31
CA GLU A 148 21.02 4.58 6.59
C GLU A 148 22.00 3.55 7.16
N PHE A 149 22.96 3.11 6.36
CA PHE A 149 24.07 2.24 6.80
C PHE A 149 23.61 1.04 7.66
N VAL A 150 22.66 0.25 7.14
CA VAL A 150 22.02 -0.80 7.95
C VAL A 150 23.00 -1.89 8.30
N ARG A 151 23.02 -2.31 9.55
CA ARG A 151 23.84 -3.43 10.07
C ARG A 151 22.94 -4.52 10.63
N GLN A 152 23.50 -5.71 10.88
CA GLN A 152 22.76 -6.80 11.53
C GLN A 152 22.20 -6.38 12.91
N VAL A 153 22.94 -5.55 13.65
CA VAL A 153 22.50 -4.99 14.93
C VAL A 153 21.33 -4.02 14.80
N ASP A 154 20.96 -3.61 13.59
CA ASP A 154 19.81 -2.74 13.33
C ASP A 154 18.52 -3.53 13.09
N PHE A 155 18.62 -4.85 12.86
CA PHE A 155 17.46 -5.73 12.69
C PHE A 155 16.60 -5.85 13.95
N GLY A 156 15.30 -6.04 13.76
CA GLY A 156 14.33 -6.19 14.84
C GLY A 156 13.01 -5.48 14.59
N SER A 157 12.24 -5.32 15.66
CA SER A 157 10.93 -4.67 15.63
C SER A 157 11.06 -3.14 15.64
N TYR A 158 10.47 -2.50 14.64
CA TYR A 158 10.26 -1.06 14.57
C TYR A 158 8.77 -0.77 14.74
N TYR A 159 8.46 0.32 15.43
CA TYR A 159 7.10 0.71 15.72
C TYR A 159 6.86 2.15 15.28
N CYS A 160 5.72 2.38 14.65
CA CYS A 160 5.24 3.69 14.27
C CYS A 160 4.03 4.03 15.16
N GLN A 161 4.18 5.02 16.03
CA GLN A 161 3.07 5.59 16.78
C GLN A 161 2.52 6.78 16.02
N ALA A 162 1.28 6.67 15.55
CA ALA A 162 0.55 7.77 14.95
C ALA A 162 -0.35 8.42 15.99
N LYS A 163 -0.36 9.75 16.06
CA LYS A 163 -1.18 10.51 17.01
C LYS A 163 -1.85 11.71 16.33
N ASN A 164 -3.12 11.93 16.63
CA ASN A 164 -3.81 13.19 16.38
C ASN A 164 -4.58 13.63 17.64
N ASP A 165 -5.40 14.67 17.53
CA ASP A 165 -6.14 15.21 18.68
C ASP A 165 -7.24 14.28 19.24
N ILE A 166 -7.61 13.24 18.49
CA ILE A 166 -8.68 12.30 18.86
C ILE A 166 -8.10 11.06 19.54
N GLY A 167 -6.87 10.67 19.19
CA GLY A 167 -6.24 9.52 19.81
C GLY A 167 -4.91 9.15 19.19
N MET A 168 -4.50 7.91 19.44
CA MET A 168 -3.25 7.35 18.95
C MET A 168 -3.39 5.86 18.67
N ASP A 169 -2.54 5.36 17.76
CA ASP A 169 -2.40 3.95 17.48
C ASP A 169 -0.94 3.61 17.14
N VAL A 170 -0.57 2.35 17.30
CA VAL A 170 0.79 1.85 17.14
C VAL A 170 0.79 0.66 16.19
N GLY A 171 1.58 0.76 15.13
CA GLY A 171 1.86 -0.37 14.24
C GLY A 171 3.27 -0.91 14.39
N LYS A 172 3.46 -2.18 14.04
CA LYS A 172 4.74 -2.88 14.06
C LYS A 172 5.19 -3.22 12.64
N VAL A 173 6.48 -3.04 12.37
CA VAL A 173 7.16 -3.49 11.16
C VAL A 173 8.45 -4.20 11.55
N ILE A 174 8.74 -5.36 10.95
CA ILE A 174 9.95 -6.12 11.25
C ILE A 174 11.01 -5.81 10.20
N LEU A 175 12.16 -5.27 10.62
CA LEU A 175 13.35 -5.17 9.78
C LEU A 175 14.18 -6.45 9.94
N GLY A 176 14.44 -7.14 8.83
CA GLY A 176 15.22 -8.37 8.80
C GLY A 176 16.24 -8.41 7.65
N PRO A 177 16.96 -9.54 7.50
CA PRO A 177 17.86 -9.75 6.37
C PRO A 177 17.07 -9.85 5.05
N THR A 178 17.77 -9.70 3.93
CA THR A 178 17.22 -10.01 2.60
C THR A 178 16.73 -11.46 2.56
N THR A 179 15.56 -11.67 1.97
CA THR A 179 15.01 -13.00 1.70
C THR A 179 14.53 -13.10 0.27
N SER A 180 14.15 -14.31 -0.16
CA SER A 180 13.28 -14.43 -1.33
C SER A 180 11.97 -13.68 -1.11
N PRO A 181 11.32 -13.16 -2.17
CA PRO A 181 10.01 -12.56 -2.05
C PRO A 181 8.97 -13.58 -1.56
N ASP A 182 7.96 -13.09 -0.85
CA ASP A 182 6.80 -13.90 -0.49
C ASP A 182 5.98 -14.25 -1.74
N ARG A 183 5.24 -15.35 -1.65
CA ARG A 183 4.27 -15.72 -2.67
C ARG A 183 3.24 -14.58 -2.83
N PRO A 184 3.03 -14.06 -4.06
CA PRO A 184 1.99 -13.07 -4.29
C PRO A 184 0.59 -13.68 -4.05
N GLY A 185 -0.40 -12.82 -3.84
CA GLY A 185 -1.79 -13.24 -3.77
C GLY A 185 -2.26 -13.90 -5.07
N ASN A 186 -3.39 -14.61 -5.00
CA ASN A 186 -3.97 -15.25 -6.18
C ASN A 186 -4.31 -14.20 -7.26
N PRO A 187 -3.95 -14.45 -8.53
CA PRO A 187 -4.33 -13.58 -9.64
C PRO A 187 -5.85 -13.48 -9.80
N VAL A 188 -6.33 -12.27 -10.05
CA VAL A 188 -7.74 -11.92 -10.29
C VAL A 188 -7.85 -11.31 -11.68
N LEU A 189 -8.89 -11.71 -12.43
CA LEU A 189 -9.21 -11.11 -13.72
C LEU A 189 -9.79 -9.71 -13.51
N MET A 190 -9.11 -8.69 -14.04
CA MET A 190 -9.53 -7.29 -13.96
C MET A 190 -10.34 -6.88 -15.19
N LYS A 191 -9.90 -7.28 -16.38
CA LYS A 191 -10.58 -6.99 -17.65
C LYS A 191 -10.31 -8.08 -18.67
N ALA A 192 -11.33 -8.42 -19.45
CA ALA A 192 -11.19 -9.28 -20.61
C ALA A 192 -11.69 -8.53 -21.84
N THR A 193 -10.96 -8.64 -22.94
CA THR A 193 -11.39 -8.25 -24.28
C THR A 193 -11.26 -9.46 -25.21
N SER A 194 -11.65 -9.31 -26.48
CA SER A 194 -11.47 -10.37 -27.48
C SER A 194 -10.01 -10.75 -27.72
N SER A 195 -9.04 -9.87 -27.40
CA SER A 195 -7.62 -10.07 -27.71
C SER A 195 -6.68 -9.93 -26.51
N SER A 196 -7.17 -9.50 -25.34
CA SER A 196 -6.33 -9.25 -24.17
C SER A 196 -7.02 -9.61 -22.85
N LEU A 197 -6.22 -10.10 -21.91
CA LEU A 197 -6.60 -10.28 -20.51
C LEU A 197 -5.73 -9.38 -19.65
N THR A 198 -6.37 -8.62 -18.77
CA THR A 198 -5.71 -7.88 -17.70
C THR A 198 -5.95 -8.63 -16.41
N VAL A 199 -4.87 -9.08 -15.77
CA VAL A 199 -4.89 -9.74 -14.46
C VAL A 199 -4.17 -8.88 -13.45
N GLY A 200 -4.58 -8.96 -12.19
CA GLY A 200 -3.88 -8.30 -11.08
C GLY A 200 -3.87 -9.19 -9.84
N TRP A 201 -2.93 -8.94 -8.94
CA TRP A 201 -2.80 -9.69 -7.69
C TRP A 201 -2.38 -8.73 -6.57
N GLN A 202 -2.58 -9.15 -5.34
CA GLN A 202 -2.02 -8.44 -4.19
C GLN A 202 -0.53 -8.79 -4.06
N GLN A 203 0.31 -7.75 -4.02
CA GLN A 203 1.74 -7.92 -3.76
C GLN A 203 1.97 -8.24 -2.29
N ALA A 204 2.85 -9.21 -2.02
CA ALA A 204 3.33 -9.57 -0.70
C ALA A 204 4.69 -8.91 -0.41
N PHE A 205 5.36 -9.29 0.68
CA PHE A 205 6.70 -8.78 0.98
C PHE A 205 7.68 -9.10 -0.17
N ASN A 206 8.46 -8.11 -0.61
CA ASN A 206 9.36 -8.26 -1.76
C ASN A 206 10.69 -8.94 -1.43
N GLY A 207 11.00 -9.16 -0.14
CA GLY A 207 12.29 -9.73 0.27
C GLY A 207 13.43 -8.72 0.40
N GLY A 208 13.22 -7.44 0.07
CA GLY A 208 14.23 -6.38 0.05
C GLY A 208 14.54 -5.88 -1.37
N PRO A 209 15.17 -6.69 -2.23
CA PRO A 209 15.49 -6.33 -3.61
C PRO A 209 14.25 -6.00 -4.49
N PRO A 210 14.45 -5.37 -5.66
CA PRO A 210 13.39 -5.20 -6.65
C PRO A 210 12.80 -6.55 -7.09
N GLN A 211 11.46 -6.66 -7.05
CA GLN A 211 10.76 -7.89 -7.39
C GLN A 211 10.41 -7.95 -8.88
N THR A 212 10.58 -9.12 -9.49
CA THR A 212 10.04 -9.45 -10.82
C THR A 212 8.92 -10.49 -10.69
N PHE A 213 7.99 -10.49 -11.63
CA PHE A 213 6.86 -11.43 -11.65
C PHE A 213 6.87 -12.21 -12.97
N ILE A 214 6.65 -13.52 -12.88
CA ILE A 214 6.44 -14.39 -14.02
C ILE A 214 4.99 -14.86 -13.99
N VAL A 215 4.25 -14.60 -15.07
CA VAL A 215 2.87 -15.07 -15.23
C VAL A 215 2.88 -16.25 -16.18
N SER A 216 2.31 -17.38 -15.75
CA SER A 216 2.21 -18.59 -16.57
C SER A 216 0.78 -19.06 -16.70
N LYS A 217 0.39 -19.51 -17.90
CA LYS A 217 -0.90 -20.15 -18.17
C LYS A 217 -0.72 -21.66 -18.26
N MET A 218 -1.61 -22.42 -17.63
CA MET A 218 -1.69 -23.86 -17.83
C MET A 218 -2.35 -24.16 -19.18
N ASP A 219 -1.66 -24.86 -20.05
CA ASP A 219 -2.27 -25.50 -21.22
C ASP A 219 -2.90 -26.81 -20.76
N SER A 220 -4.24 -26.87 -20.78
CA SER A 220 -5.01 -28.02 -20.34
C SER A 220 -4.85 -29.24 -21.24
N SER A 221 -4.40 -29.06 -22.49
CA SER A 221 -4.22 -30.16 -23.44
C SER A 221 -2.94 -30.95 -23.17
N VAL A 222 -1.88 -30.26 -22.74
CA VAL A 222 -0.56 -30.86 -22.46
C VAL A 222 -0.19 -30.85 -20.98
N LEU A 223 -1.08 -30.34 -20.12
CA LEU A 223 -0.88 -30.18 -18.68
C LEU A 223 0.46 -29.52 -18.32
N ARG A 224 0.83 -28.46 -19.06
CA ARG A 224 2.07 -27.70 -18.84
C ARG A 224 1.83 -26.22 -18.70
N PHE A 225 2.64 -25.57 -17.88
CA PHE A 225 2.65 -24.13 -17.75
C PHE A 225 3.53 -23.50 -18.82
N HIS A 226 3.00 -22.46 -19.47
CA HIS A 226 3.71 -21.63 -20.43
C HIS A 226 3.80 -20.21 -19.90
N SER A 227 5.02 -19.67 -19.82
CA SER A 227 5.25 -18.26 -19.48
C SER A 227 4.63 -17.36 -20.54
N ILE A 228 3.82 -16.41 -20.10
CA ILE A 228 3.14 -15.45 -20.97
C ILE A 228 4.09 -14.26 -21.19
N LYS A 229 4.32 -13.88 -22.45
CA LYS A 229 4.95 -12.58 -22.75
C LYS A 229 4.00 -11.47 -22.33
N SER A 230 4.26 -10.85 -21.18
CA SER A 230 3.46 -9.74 -20.66
C SER A 230 4.05 -8.39 -21.06
N SER A 231 3.25 -7.49 -21.64
CA SER A 231 3.48 -6.06 -21.51
C SER A 231 3.11 -5.67 -20.08
N VAL A 232 4.10 -5.59 -19.19
CA VAL A 232 3.86 -5.24 -17.79
C VAL A 232 3.40 -3.78 -17.75
N VAL A 233 2.09 -3.55 -17.67
CA VAL A 233 1.58 -2.25 -17.23
C VAL A 233 1.74 -2.25 -15.71
N LEU A 234 2.82 -1.64 -15.21
CA LEU A 234 3.03 -1.36 -13.79
C LEU A 234 2.01 -0.31 -13.32
N ASN A 235 0.72 -0.68 -13.31
CA ASN A 235 -0.26 0.04 -12.52
C ASN A 235 -0.11 -0.47 -11.09
N CYS A 236 0.92 0.01 -10.41
CA CYS A 236 0.98 0.03 -8.95
C CYS A 236 -0.18 0.90 -8.47
N LEU A 237 -1.40 0.36 -8.47
CA LEU A 237 -2.55 1.00 -7.89
C LEU A 237 -2.30 1.05 -6.38
N ASN A 238 -1.72 2.16 -5.94
CA ASN A 238 -1.92 2.69 -4.60
C ASN A 238 -3.40 3.06 -4.49
N LYS A 239 -4.26 2.06 -4.30
CA LYS A 239 -5.61 2.25 -3.77
C LYS A 239 -5.57 2.12 -2.25
#